data_AF-Q6TEQ9-F1
#
_entry.id   AF-Q6TEQ9-F1
#
_cell.length_a   1.000
_cell.length_b   1.000
_cell.length_c   1.000
_cell.angle_alpha   90.00
_cell.angle_beta   90.00
_cell.angle_gamma   90.00
#
_symmetry.space_group_name_H-M   'P 1'
#
loop_
_entity.id
_entity.type
_entity.pdbx_description
1 polymer ?
#
loop_
_entity_poly.entity_id
_entity_poly.type
_entity_poly.pdbx_seq_one_letter_code
_entity_poly.pdbx_strand_id
1 'polypeptide(L)'
;ISALGGVEGILEHSLFKGTAFPTWEGLFWEKACLQNGTRLLRADGSEILVEDVQEGDQLLGPDGTSRTASKIVRGEERLYRIKADELEDLVCTHNHILSLYKKRSGSEQDPSPSTDLSSTDSYERVDVTVDDFVRLPQQEQQKYRLFRSTGFKRADQPSTSSLATLLHIMSIQLEEKPTKWSGFVVDKDSLYLRHDYLVLHNSGFEESMKNKRLTNAQR
;
A
#
# COMPACT_ATOMS: atom_id res chain seq x y z
N ILE A 1 28.78 33.71 -4.64
CA ILE A 1 27.82 32.62 -4.92
C ILE A 1 26.98 32.42 -3.67
N SER A 2 25.94 33.24 -3.50
CA SER A 2 24.93 33.14 -2.43
C SER A 2 23.77 34.05 -2.85
N ALA A 3 23.05 33.64 -3.90
CA ALA A 3 21.99 34.46 -4.51
C ALA A 3 20.79 33.65 -5.02
N LEU A 4 20.74 32.36 -4.77
CA LEU A 4 19.57 31.52 -5.06
C LEU A 4 19.36 30.66 -3.82
N GLY A 5 18.24 30.91 -3.12
CA GLY A 5 17.90 30.31 -1.84
C GLY A 5 17.74 28.79 -1.92
N GLY A 6 18.86 28.07 -1.85
CA GLY A 6 18.90 26.62 -1.82
C GLY A 6 18.36 25.95 -3.10
N VAL A 7 18.25 24.62 -3.02
CA VAL A 7 17.65 23.77 -4.06
C VAL A 7 16.17 24.13 -4.26
N GLU A 8 15.49 24.57 -3.20
CA GLU A 8 14.08 25.00 -3.20
C GLU A 8 13.81 26.12 -4.22
N GLY A 9 14.59 27.21 -4.17
CA GLY A 9 14.42 28.33 -5.12
C GLY A 9 14.76 27.99 -6.57
N ILE A 10 15.63 27.01 -6.82
CA ILE A 10 15.99 26.60 -8.19
C ILE A 10 14.89 25.72 -8.80
N LEU A 11 14.32 24.82 -8.00
CA LEU A 11 13.22 23.96 -8.43
C LEU A 11 11.99 24.82 -8.76
N GLU A 12 11.60 25.75 -7.88
CA GLU A 12 10.40 26.62 -8.03
C GLU A 12 10.37 27.39 -9.35
N HIS A 13 11.52 27.90 -9.80
CA HIS A 13 11.58 28.79 -10.96
C HIS A 13 11.81 28.09 -12.31
N SER A 14 12.27 26.83 -12.33
CA SER A 14 12.64 26.13 -13.58
C SER A 14 11.77 24.92 -13.93
N LEU A 15 11.21 24.22 -12.93
CA LEU A 15 10.43 22.99 -13.15
C LEU A 15 8.91 23.19 -13.14
N PHE A 16 8.38 24.20 -12.44
CA PHE A 16 6.93 24.28 -12.16
C PHE A 16 6.08 24.99 -13.22
N LYS A 17 6.65 25.90 -14.01
CA LYS A 17 5.89 26.56 -15.10
C LYS A 17 5.46 25.60 -16.21
N GLY A 18 6.04 24.40 -16.27
CA GLY A 18 5.70 23.37 -17.27
C GLY A 18 4.76 22.27 -16.78
N THR A 19 4.47 22.17 -15.48
CA THR A 19 3.81 20.99 -14.89
C THR A 19 2.43 21.26 -14.28
N ALA A 20 2.00 22.52 -14.23
CA ALA A 20 0.69 22.96 -13.74
C ALA A 20 0.35 22.59 -12.28
N PHE A 21 1.34 22.17 -11.48
CA PHE A 21 1.15 21.91 -10.05
C PHE A 21 1.39 23.18 -9.22
N PRO A 22 0.50 23.53 -8.27
CA PRO A 22 0.61 24.75 -7.47
C PRO A 22 1.62 24.66 -6.33
N THR A 23 2.10 23.46 -5.96
CA THR A 23 3.11 23.23 -4.91
C THR A 23 4.04 22.07 -5.25
N TRP A 24 5.19 22.01 -4.56
CA TRP A 24 6.18 20.93 -4.70
C TRP A 24 5.65 19.57 -4.25
N GLU A 25 4.76 19.54 -3.24
CA GLU A 25 4.08 18.32 -2.84
C GLU A 25 3.30 17.75 -4.03
N GLY A 26 2.55 18.58 -4.77
CA GLY A 26 1.80 18.14 -5.94
C GLY A 26 2.65 17.53 -7.07
N LEU A 27 3.92 17.94 -7.20
CA LEU A 27 4.82 17.48 -8.26
C LEU A 27 5.39 16.07 -8.01
N PHE A 28 5.54 15.68 -6.75
CA PHE A 28 6.12 14.39 -6.37
C PHE A 28 5.15 13.48 -5.61
N TRP A 29 3.89 13.89 -5.50
CA TRP A 29 2.85 13.13 -4.84
C TRP A 29 2.48 11.87 -5.64
N GLU A 30 3.26 10.82 -5.46
CA GLU A 30 2.97 9.47 -5.94
C GLU A 30 1.83 8.89 -5.08
N LYS A 31 0.60 8.94 -5.61
CA LYS A 31 -0.60 8.44 -4.95
C LYS A 31 -0.70 6.93 -5.05
N ALA A 32 -0.69 6.23 -3.92
CA ALA A 32 -1.11 4.84 -3.87
C ALA A 32 -2.63 4.77 -4.09
N CYS A 33 -3.07 4.13 -5.18
CA CYS A 33 -4.48 4.14 -5.57
C CYS A 33 -4.97 2.75 -5.96
N LEU A 34 -6.29 2.56 -5.88
CA LEU A 34 -6.98 1.29 -6.16
C LEU A 34 -7.97 1.47 -7.31
N GLN A 35 -8.25 0.39 -8.04
CA GLN A 35 -9.30 0.37 -9.05
C GLN A 35 -10.67 0.69 -8.43
N ASN A 36 -11.46 1.54 -9.10
CA ASN A 36 -12.86 1.77 -8.73
C ASN A 36 -13.62 0.42 -8.67
N GLY A 37 -14.50 0.27 -7.69
CA GLY A 37 -15.18 -0.98 -7.35
C GLY A 37 -14.51 -1.75 -6.21
N THR A 38 -13.27 -1.40 -5.84
CA THR A 38 -12.61 -2.01 -4.68
C THR A 38 -13.36 -1.65 -3.40
N ARG A 39 -13.83 -2.66 -2.67
CA ARG A 39 -14.60 -2.49 -1.42
C ARG A 39 -13.67 -2.43 -0.20
N LEU A 40 -13.87 -1.44 0.65
CA LEU A 40 -13.10 -1.16 1.86
C LEU A 40 -13.99 -1.26 3.10
N LEU A 41 -13.38 -1.40 4.27
CA LEU A 41 -14.12 -1.39 5.55
C LEU A 41 -14.11 0.01 6.17
N ARG A 42 -15.30 0.50 6.50
CA ARG A 42 -15.50 1.65 7.40
C ARG A 42 -15.22 1.25 8.85
N ALA A 43 -14.98 2.23 9.71
CA ALA A 43 -14.71 2.02 11.13
C ALA A 43 -15.83 1.28 11.89
N ASP A 44 -17.08 1.34 11.39
CA ASP A 44 -18.23 0.61 11.92
C ASP A 44 -18.36 -0.83 11.37
N GLY A 45 -17.47 -1.24 10.47
CA GLY A 45 -17.46 -2.54 9.81
C GLY A 45 -18.33 -2.63 8.55
N SER A 46 -19.02 -1.57 8.16
CA SER A 46 -19.75 -1.52 6.88
C SER A 46 -18.80 -1.37 5.69
N GLU A 47 -19.22 -1.82 4.51
CA GLU A 47 -18.42 -1.69 3.29
C GLU A 47 -18.64 -0.33 2.63
N ILE A 48 -17.58 0.22 2.04
CA ILE A 48 -17.60 1.42 1.18
C ILE A 48 -16.77 1.16 -0.08
N LEU A 49 -17.22 1.62 -1.24
CA LEU A 49 -16.40 1.59 -2.45
C LEU A 49 -15.29 2.64 -2.35
N VAL A 50 -14.09 2.32 -2.85
CA VAL A 50 -12.94 3.24 -2.84
C VAL A 50 -13.28 4.58 -3.51
N GLU A 51 -14.09 4.56 -4.57
CA GLU A 51 -14.52 5.77 -5.25
C GLU A 51 -15.56 6.58 -4.48
N ASP A 52 -16.22 6.02 -3.47
CA ASP A 52 -17.22 6.73 -2.68
C ASP A 52 -16.63 7.35 -1.41
N VAL A 53 -15.35 7.08 -1.11
CA VAL A 53 -14.62 7.68 0.03
C VAL A 53 -14.52 9.19 -0.13
N GLN A 54 -14.88 9.91 0.92
CA GLN A 54 -14.85 11.37 1.00
C GLN A 54 -13.86 11.88 2.07
N GLU A 55 -13.54 13.16 2.00
CA GLU A 55 -12.69 13.83 3.00
C GLU A 55 -13.33 13.71 4.39
N GLY A 56 -12.60 13.17 5.36
CA GLY A 56 -13.07 12.94 6.73
C GLY A 56 -13.80 11.61 6.96
N ASP A 57 -13.94 10.75 5.94
CA ASP A 57 -14.52 9.42 6.13
C ASP A 57 -13.66 8.55 7.05
N GLN A 58 -14.34 7.75 7.88
CA GLN A 58 -13.72 6.89 8.89
C GLN A 58 -13.59 5.44 8.38
N LEU A 59 -12.37 5.02 8.06
CA LEU A 59 -12.02 3.66 7.63
C LEU A 59 -11.52 2.80 8.79
N LEU A 60 -11.49 1.48 8.61
CA LEU A 60 -10.99 0.55 9.63
C LEU A 60 -9.50 0.25 9.44
N GLY A 61 -8.70 0.47 10.49
CA GLY A 61 -7.29 0.07 10.53
C GLY A 61 -7.10 -1.40 10.94
N PRO A 62 -5.92 -1.99 10.67
CA PRO A 62 -5.60 -3.37 11.04
C PRO A 62 -5.42 -3.58 12.55
N ASP A 63 -5.37 -2.51 13.33
CA ASP A 63 -5.38 -2.48 14.81
C ASP A 63 -6.81 -2.27 15.37
N GLY A 64 -7.81 -2.15 14.50
CA GLY A 64 -9.23 -2.02 14.87
C GLY A 64 -9.64 -0.62 15.21
N THR A 65 -8.70 0.31 15.20
CA THR A 65 -8.98 1.70 15.45
C THR A 65 -9.32 2.39 14.13
N SER A 66 -10.13 3.44 14.21
CA SER A 66 -10.53 4.21 13.02
C SER A 66 -9.33 4.86 12.34
N ARG A 67 -9.42 5.06 11.01
CA ARG A 67 -8.52 5.85 10.18
C ARG A 67 -9.30 6.97 9.51
N THR A 68 -8.77 8.18 9.46
CA THR A 68 -9.43 9.32 8.83
C THR A 68 -8.91 9.49 7.41
N ALA A 69 -9.78 9.36 6.41
CA ALA A 69 -9.43 9.57 5.00
C ALA A 69 -9.31 11.07 4.69
N SER A 70 -8.29 11.46 3.93
CA SER A 70 -8.09 12.83 3.46
C SER A 70 -7.38 12.85 2.10
N LYS A 71 -7.31 14.03 1.47
CA LYS A 71 -6.65 14.22 0.17
C LYS A 71 -7.17 13.24 -0.89
N ILE A 72 -8.49 13.25 -1.13
CA ILE A 72 -9.15 12.35 -2.09
C ILE A 72 -8.74 12.67 -3.53
N VAL A 73 -8.44 11.63 -4.30
CA VAL A 73 -7.85 11.74 -5.64
C VAL A 73 -8.40 10.68 -6.59
N ARG A 74 -8.40 11.00 -7.88
CA ARG A 74 -8.97 10.14 -8.91
C ARG A 74 -8.16 10.25 -10.19
N GLY A 75 -8.21 9.22 -11.00
CA GLY A 75 -7.62 9.23 -12.33
C GLY A 75 -8.03 8.01 -13.13
N GLU A 76 -7.40 7.85 -14.28
CA GLU A 76 -7.61 6.73 -15.18
C GLU A 76 -6.27 6.38 -15.84
N GLU A 77 -5.80 5.16 -15.63
CA GLU A 77 -4.56 4.66 -16.22
C GLU A 77 -4.55 3.14 -16.26
N ARG A 78 -3.53 2.54 -16.86
CA ARG A 78 -3.34 1.09 -16.83
C ARG A 78 -2.87 0.67 -15.45
N LEU A 79 -3.59 -0.25 -14.81
CA LEU A 79 -3.32 -0.70 -13.44
C LEU A 79 -2.60 -2.05 -13.44
N TYR A 80 -1.95 -2.39 -12.33
CA TYR A 80 -1.44 -3.73 -12.08
C TYR A 80 -2.49 -4.57 -11.36
N ARG A 81 -2.74 -5.78 -11.88
CA ARG A 81 -3.56 -6.81 -11.26
C ARG A 81 -2.66 -7.81 -10.54
N ILE A 82 -2.87 -7.95 -9.25
CA ILE A 82 -2.17 -8.87 -8.36
C ILE A 82 -3.14 -9.98 -7.99
N LYS A 83 -2.78 -11.22 -8.36
CA LYS A 83 -3.53 -12.43 -7.98
C LYS A 83 -2.87 -13.08 -6.79
N ALA A 84 -3.66 -13.41 -5.78
CA ALA A 84 -3.21 -14.09 -4.59
C ALA A 84 -4.15 -15.23 -4.22
N ASP A 85 -3.64 -16.20 -3.46
CA ASP A 85 -4.44 -17.33 -3.00
C ASP A 85 -5.63 -16.84 -2.17
N GLU A 86 -6.81 -17.40 -2.42
CA GLU A 86 -8.02 -17.23 -1.58
C GLU A 86 -8.53 -15.79 -1.40
N LEU A 87 -8.09 -14.86 -2.27
CA LEU A 87 -8.52 -13.45 -2.27
C LEU A 87 -9.06 -13.01 -3.63
N GLU A 88 -9.91 -11.98 -3.59
CA GLU A 88 -10.19 -11.16 -4.76
C GLU A 88 -8.90 -10.48 -5.24
N ASP A 89 -8.69 -10.43 -6.55
CA ASP A 89 -7.53 -9.76 -7.16
C ASP A 89 -7.39 -8.32 -6.62
N LEU A 90 -6.16 -7.91 -6.29
CA LEU A 90 -5.86 -6.52 -5.94
C LEU A 90 -5.43 -5.79 -7.20
N VAL A 91 -6.20 -4.77 -7.60
CA VAL A 91 -5.91 -3.96 -8.80
C VAL A 91 -5.57 -2.53 -8.38
N CYS A 92 -4.33 -2.11 -8.66
CA CYS A 92 -3.79 -0.87 -8.11
C CYS A 92 -2.78 -0.20 -9.06
N THR A 93 -2.45 1.07 -8.79
CA THR A 93 -1.50 1.83 -9.58
C THR A 93 -0.06 1.32 -9.40
N HIS A 94 0.81 1.65 -10.34
CA HIS A 94 2.21 1.17 -10.37
C HIS A 94 3.05 1.65 -9.17
N ASN A 95 2.64 2.74 -8.53
CA ASN A 95 3.27 3.34 -7.37
C ASN A 95 2.54 3.02 -6.05
N HIS A 96 1.52 2.15 -6.07
CA HIS A 96 0.85 1.68 -4.85
C HIS A 96 1.84 0.95 -3.94
N ILE A 97 1.81 1.22 -2.64
CA ILE A 97 2.64 0.51 -1.66
C ILE A 97 1.98 -0.80 -1.28
N LEU A 98 2.67 -1.89 -1.56
CA LEU A 98 2.33 -3.22 -1.07
C LEU A 98 2.91 -3.40 0.32
N SER A 99 2.00 -3.65 1.25
CA SER A 99 2.32 -3.96 2.64
C SER A 99 2.41 -5.47 2.80
N LEU A 100 3.64 -5.99 2.86
CA LEU A 100 3.95 -7.42 2.75
C LEU A 100 4.73 -7.93 3.98
N TYR A 101 4.70 -9.25 4.16
CA TYR A 101 5.69 -9.98 4.95
C TYR A 101 6.70 -10.66 4.05
N LYS A 102 7.99 -10.55 4.36
CA LYS A 102 9.08 -11.21 3.64
C LYS A 102 9.72 -12.28 4.50
N LYS A 103 9.92 -13.48 3.94
CA LYS A 103 10.66 -14.57 4.60
C LYS A 103 12.13 -14.17 4.79
N ARG A 104 12.65 -14.26 6.02
CA ARG A 104 14.06 -14.00 6.33
C ARG A 104 14.95 -15.12 5.79
N SER A 105 16.08 -14.72 5.21
CA SER A 105 17.12 -15.65 4.73
C SER A 105 17.64 -16.51 5.89
N GLY A 106 17.53 -17.84 5.77
CA GLY A 106 17.97 -18.81 6.78
C GLY A 106 16.83 -19.60 7.47
N SER A 107 15.56 -19.30 7.16
CA SER A 107 14.42 -20.11 7.59
C SER A 107 14.12 -21.20 6.55
N GLU A 108 14.61 -22.42 6.78
CA GLU A 108 14.51 -23.54 5.81
C GLU A 108 13.14 -24.23 5.78
N GLN A 109 12.19 -23.85 6.63
CA GLN A 109 10.84 -24.44 6.61
C GLN A 109 9.85 -23.47 5.98
N ASP A 110 9.11 -23.94 4.97
CA ASP A 110 7.89 -23.29 4.54
C ASP A 110 6.82 -23.52 5.61
N PRO A 111 6.24 -22.45 6.18
CA PRO A 111 5.15 -22.61 7.14
C PRO A 111 3.99 -23.31 6.45
N SER A 112 3.38 -24.30 7.11
CA SER A 112 2.08 -24.81 6.69
C SER A 112 1.06 -23.64 6.69
N PRO A 113 -0.03 -23.71 5.90
CA PRO A 113 -1.09 -22.70 5.89
C PRO A 113 -1.77 -22.47 7.25
N SER A 114 -1.43 -23.26 8.27
CA SER A 114 -1.91 -23.16 9.66
C SER A 114 -0.83 -22.73 10.66
N THR A 115 0.29 -22.14 10.24
CA THR A 115 1.40 -21.84 11.15
C THR A 115 1.09 -20.64 12.05
N ASP A 116 1.14 -20.88 13.35
CA ASP A 116 0.95 -19.92 14.45
C ASP A 116 2.06 -18.84 14.40
N LEU A 117 1.70 -17.61 14.04
CA LEU A 117 2.58 -16.43 13.94
C LEU A 117 3.10 -15.91 15.29
N SER A 118 2.82 -16.57 16.42
CA SER A 118 3.59 -16.30 17.65
C SER A 118 5.08 -16.66 17.50
N SER A 119 5.47 -17.25 16.36
CA SER A 119 6.83 -17.64 15.96
C SER A 119 7.38 -16.84 14.75
N THR A 120 6.94 -15.59 14.54
CA THR A 120 7.39 -14.72 13.41
C THR A 120 8.85 -14.24 13.45
N ASP A 121 9.78 -15.00 14.05
CA ASP A 121 11.21 -14.73 13.80
C ASP A 121 11.60 -14.99 12.35
N SER A 122 10.79 -15.74 11.60
CA SER A 122 11.04 -16.13 10.21
C SER A 122 10.55 -15.12 9.16
N TYR A 123 9.70 -14.14 9.52
CA TYR A 123 9.19 -13.14 8.59
C TYR A 123 9.38 -11.73 9.13
N GLU A 124 9.71 -10.79 8.24
CA GLU A 124 9.79 -9.37 8.56
C GLU A 124 8.77 -8.58 7.76
N ARG A 125 8.31 -7.47 8.33
CA ARG A 125 7.36 -6.58 7.68
C ARG A 125 8.10 -5.67 6.70
N VAL A 126 7.67 -5.65 5.45
CA VAL A 126 8.29 -4.88 4.36
C VAL A 126 7.21 -4.14 3.60
N ASP A 127 7.48 -2.87 3.30
CA ASP A 127 6.68 -2.06 2.39
C ASP A 127 7.48 -1.83 1.11
N VAL A 128 6.85 -2.08 -0.03
CA VAL A 128 7.49 -2.01 -1.35
C VAL A 128 6.48 -1.50 -2.37
N THR A 129 6.89 -0.62 -3.29
CA THR A 129 5.99 -0.18 -4.36
C THR A 129 5.70 -1.33 -5.33
N VAL A 130 4.57 -1.27 -6.03
CA VAL A 130 4.27 -2.21 -7.11
C VAL A 130 5.40 -2.25 -8.15
N ASP A 131 5.89 -1.10 -8.59
CA ASP A 131 7.02 -1.01 -9.54
C ASP A 131 8.29 -1.69 -9.02
N ASP A 132 8.67 -1.45 -7.77
CA ASP A 132 9.83 -2.11 -7.17
C ASP A 132 9.63 -3.61 -7.08
N PHE A 133 8.44 -4.05 -6.68
CA PHE A 133 8.09 -5.47 -6.58
C PHE A 133 8.15 -6.18 -7.94
N VAL A 134 7.59 -5.55 -8.99
CA VAL A 134 7.60 -6.08 -10.37
C VAL A 134 9.03 -6.20 -10.91
N ARG A 135 9.94 -5.31 -10.51
CA ARG A 135 11.37 -5.37 -10.89
C ARG A 135 12.15 -6.47 -10.20
N LEU A 136 11.65 -7.06 -9.12
CA LEU A 136 12.32 -8.17 -8.44
C LEU A 136 12.32 -9.44 -9.32
N PRO A 137 13.37 -10.28 -9.27
CA PRO A 137 13.32 -11.62 -9.85
C PRO A 137 12.18 -12.45 -9.23
N GLN A 138 11.55 -13.33 -10.02
CA GLN A 138 10.43 -14.16 -9.55
C GLN A 138 10.77 -14.97 -8.28
N GLN A 139 12.00 -15.49 -8.18
CA GLN A 139 12.47 -16.21 -6.99
C GLN A 139 12.50 -15.33 -5.73
N GLU A 140 12.73 -14.03 -5.90
CA GLU A 140 12.70 -13.07 -4.80
C GLU A 140 11.26 -12.68 -4.46
N GLN A 141 10.40 -12.47 -5.47
CA GLN A 141 8.96 -12.22 -5.28
C GLN A 141 8.28 -13.35 -4.48
N GLN A 142 8.68 -14.61 -4.72
CA GLN A 142 8.19 -15.79 -4.01
C GLN A 142 8.49 -15.80 -2.50
N LYS A 143 9.33 -14.89 -1.98
CA LYS A 143 9.58 -14.74 -0.54
C LYS A 143 8.58 -13.82 0.16
N TYR A 144 7.77 -13.09 -0.60
CA TYR A 144 6.83 -12.11 -0.07
C TYR A 144 5.42 -12.69 0.05
N ARG A 145 4.68 -12.22 1.03
CA ARG A 145 3.30 -12.61 1.33
C ARG A 145 2.46 -11.36 1.57
N LEU A 146 1.27 -11.33 0.97
CA LEU A 146 0.19 -10.46 1.44
C LEU A 146 -0.31 -11.00 2.78
N PHE A 147 -1.08 -10.21 3.52
CA PHE A 147 -1.65 -10.69 4.77
C PHE A 147 -2.97 -10.02 5.14
N ARG A 148 -3.82 -10.78 5.84
CA ARG A 148 -5.09 -10.28 6.40
C ARG A 148 -4.91 -9.92 7.87
N SER A 149 -5.62 -8.90 8.35
CA SER A 149 -5.77 -8.69 9.79
C SER A 149 -6.87 -9.61 10.31
N THR A 150 -6.57 -10.43 11.31
CA THR A 150 -7.54 -11.33 11.96
C THR A 150 -7.90 -10.87 13.38
N GLY A 151 -7.49 -9.65 13.76
CA GLY A 151 -7.63 -9.11 15.11
C GLY A 151 -9.06 -8.72 15.52
N PHE A 152 -10.02 -8.65 14.59
CA PHE A 152 -11.37 -8.13 14.88
C PHE A 152 -12.42 -9.23 14.88
N LYS A 153 -12.75 -9.68 16.10
CA LYS A 153 -13.87 -10.57 16.36
C LYS A 153 -15.19 -9.86 16.02
N ARG A 154 -16.04 -10.50 15.21
CA ARG A 154 -17.49 -10.37 15.36
C ARG A 154 -17.84 -11.06 16.69
N ALA A 155 -18.69 -10.45 17.53
CA ALA A 155 -18.87 -10.78 18.96
C ALA A 155 -19.27 -12.23 19.35
N ASP A 156 -19.32 -13.18 18.41
CA ASP A 156 -20.01 -14.47 18.56
C ASP A 156 -19.13 -15.72 18.34
N GLN A 157 -17.79 -15.62 18.34
CA GLN A 157 -16.89 -16.77 18.12
C GLN A 157 -15.80 -16.90 19.22
N PRO A 158 -15.53 -18.13 19.71
CA PRO A 158 -14.57 -18.38 20.79
C PRO A 158 -13.12 -18.14 20.34
N SER A 159 -12.27 -17.88 21.34
CA SER A 159 -10.89 -17.42 21.22
C SER A 159 -9.96 -18.41 20.50
N THR A 160 -9.57 -18.07 19.28
CA THR A 160 -8.32 -18.54 18.66
C THR A 160 -7.39 -17.35 18.41
N SER A 161 -6.09 -17.59 18.62
CA SER A 161 -4.93 -16.71 18.41
C SER A 161 -5.09 -15.66 17.29
N SER A 162 -4.69 -14.40 17.54
CA SER A 162 -4.74 -13.29 16.57
C SER A 162 -3.67 -13.45 15.48
N LEU A 163 -3.93 -14.32 14.51
CA LEU A 163 -2.94 -14.70 13.50
C LEU A 163 -3.20 -14.02 12.17
N ALA A 164 -2.34 -13.09 11.75
CA ALA A 164 -2.37 -12.62 10.37
C ALA A 164 -2.27 -13.81 9.40
N THR A 165 -3.24 -13.98 8.51
CA THR A 165 -3.17 -15.05 7.51
C THR A 165 -2.23 -14.58 6.38
N LEU A 166 -1.10 -15.26 6.18
CA LEU A 166 -0.16 -14.98 5.09
C LEU A 166 -0.66 -15.60 3.77
N LEU A 167 -0.54 -14.87 2.68
CA LEU A 167 -1.11 -15.22 1.38
C LEU A 167 -0.06 -15.13 0.28
N HIS A 168 0.03 -16.15 -0.57
CA HIS A 168 0.98 -16.15 -1.69
C HIS A 168 0.50 -15.24 -2.81
N ILE A 169 1.43 -14.45 -3.34
CA ILE A 169 1.22 -13.73 -4.60
C ILE A 169 1.52 -14.71 -5.74
N MET A 170 0.50 -15.08 -6.50
CA MET A 170 0.62 -16.02 -7.62
C MET A 170 1.14 -15.33 -8.88
N SER A 171 0.68 -14.11 -9.14
CA SER A 171 1.09 -13.34 -10.32
C SER A 171 0.81 -11.85 -10.15
N ILE A 172 1.61 -11.02 -10.81
CA ILE A 172 1.39 -9.58 -10.94
C ILE A 172 1.57 -9.18 -12.41
N GLN A 173 0.57 -8.51 -13.00
CA GLN A 173 0.55 -8.19 -14.43
C GLN A 173 -0.08 -6.81 -14.68
N LEU A 174 0.50 -6.04 -15.60
CA LEU A 174 -0.07 -4.77 -16.04
C LEU A 174 -1.27 -5.03 -16.96
N GLU A 175 -2.43 -4.46 -16.65
CA GLU A 175 -3.64 -4.60 -17.47
C GLU A 175 -3.46 -3.97 -18.85
N GLU A 176 -4.14 -4.52 -19.86
CA GLU A 176 -4.06 -4.03 -21.24
C GLU A 176 -4.70 -2.65 -21.41
N LYS A 177 -5.80 -2.40 -20.71
CA LYS A 177 -6.63 -1.21 -20.86
C LYS A 177 -6.56 -0.32 -19.62
N PRO A 178 -6.66 1.01 -19.79
CA PRO A 178 -6.84 1.91 -18.67
C PRO A 178 -8.15 1.63 -17.93
N THR A 179 -8.14 1.79 -16.61
CA THR A 179 -9.36 1.78 -15.80
C THR A 179 -9.32 2.92 -14.77
N LYS A 180 -10.50 3.32 -14.31
CA LYS A 180 -10.62 4.38 -13.30
C LYS A 180 -10.10 3.89 -11.97
N TRP A 181 -9.37 4.76 -11.28
CA TRP A 181 -8.87 4.52 -9.95
C TRP A 181 -9.21 5.68 -9.02
N SER A 182 -9.29 5.37 -7.72
CA SER A 182 -9.46 6.33 -6.65
C SER A 182 -8.43 6.06 -5.55
N GLY A 183 -8.04 7.11 -4.84
CA GLY A 183 -7.07 7.03 -3.76
C GLY A 183 -7.25 8.17 -2.75
N PHE A 184 -6.57 8.05 -1.63
CA PHE A 184 -6.62 8.98 -0.52
C PHE A 184 -5.41 8.73 0.38
N VAL A 185 -5.26 9.53 1.44
CA VAL A 185 -4.36 9.19 2.56
C VAL A 185 -5.17 8.92 3.80
N VAL A 186 -4.61 8.10 4.68
CA VAL A 186 -5.14 7.82 6.01
C VAL A 186 -4.13 8.29 7.06
N ASP A 187 -4.61 8.65 8.24
CA ASP A 187 -3.79 9.00 9.40
C ASP A 187 -3.13 7.77 10.06
N LYS A 188 -2.41 8.00 11.16
CA LYS A 188 -1.75 6.98 12.00
C LYS A 188 -0.65 6.20 11.27
N ASP A 189 -0.78 4.88 11.19
CA ASP A 189 0.18 3.95 10.57
C ASP A 189 0.00 3.85 9.04
N SER A 190 -0.91 4.65 8.47
CA SER A 190 -1.25 4.63 7.05
C SER A 190 -1.82 3.31 6.52
N LEU A 191 -2.20 2.39 7.41
CA LEU A 191 -2.79 1.10 7.08
C LEU A 191 -4.31 1.11 7.25
N TYR A 192 -5.01 0.46 6.33
CA TYR A 192 -6.47 0.31 6.36
C TYR A 192 -6.87 -1.04 5.76
N LEU A 193 -8.15 -1.41 5.89
CA LEU A 193 -8.64 -2.73 5.52
C LEU A 193 -9.54 -2.72 4.29
N ARG A 194 -9.30 -3.67 3.40
CA ARG A 194 -10.25 -4.09 2.36
C ARG A 194 -11.43 -4.86 2.98
N HIS A 195 -12.54 -5.01 2.26
CA HIS A 195 -13.74 -5.74 2.71
C HIS A 195 -13.44 -7.15 3.25
N ASP A 196 -12.41 -7.79 2.69
CA ASP A 196 -11.94 -9.10 3.06
C ASP A 196 -10.78 -9.03 4.08
N TYR A 197 -10.62 -7.96 4.83
CA TYR A 197 -9.55 -7.78 5.83
C TYR A 197 -8.12 -7.84 5.29
N LEU A 198 -7.92 -7.82 3.96
CA LEU A 198 -6.59 -7.59 3.38
C LEU A 198 -6.06 -6.25 3.89
N VAL A 199 -4.84 -6.25 4.40
CA VAL A 199 -4.18 -5.02 4.87
C VAL A 199 -3.64 -4.26 3.67
N LEU A 200 -4.12 -3.03 3.50
CA LEU A 200 -3.73 -2.10 2.45
C LEU A 200 -2.94 -0.94 3.07
N HIS A 201 -2.10 -0.31 2.26
CA HIS A 201 -1.26 0.80 2.66
C HIS A 201 -1.46 1.98 1.71
N ASN A 202 -1.45 3.21 2.23
CA ASN A 202 -1.37 4.42 1.42
C ASN A 202 -0.01 5.09 1.60
N SER A 203 0.70 5.39 0.52
CA SER A 203 1.91 6.21 0.62
C SER A 203 1.55 7.69 0.71
N GLY A 204 1.72 8.28 1.88
CA GLY A 204 2.07 9.70 1.91
C GLY A 204 3.42 9.90 1.20
N PHE A 205 3.57 11.04 0.53
CA PHE A 205 4.82 11.45 -0.14
C PHE A 205 6.09 11.30 0.72
N GLU A 206 5.99 11.48 2.05
CA GLU A 206 7.13 11.33 2.96
C GLU A 206 7.64 9.87 3.06
N GLU A 207 6.73 8.88 3.06
CA GLU A 207 7.10 7.47 3.19
C GLU A 207 7.73 6.94 1.89
N SER A 208 7.25 7.39 0.72
CA SER A 208 7.86 7.06 -0.57
C SER A 208 9.26 7.68 -0.74
N MET A 209 9.51 8.85 -0.13
CA MET A 209 10.83 9.49 -0.11
C MET A 209 11.83 8.79 0.84
N LYS A 210 11.38 8.17 1.94
CA LYS A 210 12.27 7.34 2.81
C LYS A 210 12.85 6.14 2.07
N ASN A 211 12.05 5.52 1.19
CA ASN A 211 12.47 4.36 0.38
C ASN A 211 13.33 4.77 -0.83
N LYS A 212 13.14 6.00 -1.34
CA LYS A 212 14.06 6.63 -2.29
C LYS A 212 15.28 7.17 -1.55
N ARG A 213 16.12 6.28 -1.00
CA ARG A 213 17.50 6.67 -0.63
C ARG A 213 18.11 7.37 -1.85
N LEU A 214 18.47 8.64 -1.70
CA LEU A 214 19.35 9.37 -2.61
C LEU A 214 20.72 8.68 -2.61
N THR A 215 20.81 7.49 -3.21
CA THR A 215 22.09 6.89 -3.55
C THR A 215 22.65 7.69 -4.71
N ASN A 216 23.80 8.32 -4.46
CA ASN A 216 24.65 9.09 -5.37
C ASN A 216 24.51 10.61 -5.29
N ALA A 217 24.92 11.17 -4.15
CA ALA A 217 25.46 12.53 -4.09
C ALA A 217 26.79 12.55 -3.33
N GLN A 218 27.68 11.58 -3.59
CA GLN A 218 29.09 11.66 -3.24
C GLN A 218 29.92 10.94 -4.31
N ARG A 219 30.32 11.71 -5.33
CA ARG A 219 31.58 11.55 -6.05
C ARG A 219 32.14 12.94 -6.30
#